data_AF-A0A2P5HVS6-F1
#
_entry.id   AF-A0A2P5HVS6-F1
#
_cell.length_a   1.000
_cell.length_b   1.000
_cell.length_c   1.000
_cell.angle_alpha   90.00
_cell.angle_beta   90.00
_cell.angle_gamma   90.00
#
_symmetry.space_group_name_H-M   'P 1'
#
loop_
_entity.id
_entity.type
_entity.pdbx_description
1 polymer ?
#
loop_
_entity_poly.entity_id
_entity_poly.type
_entity_poly.pdbx_seq_one_letter_code
_entity_poly.pdbx_strand_id
1 'polypeptide(L)'
;MGMQAAIAVTSLTFQAEPHVDDVYLSGQGQIFLPNMSNFARGTGRFSTRQTDLDFTLQNLGASILGDIGTSYNYSAPRAVPLAGEPLAKFPAMFWEADDHWEYHYLDSALDFVFAGTNYLAVYSARKVSSSAVCTTPEYNSTIDRARGLILVNQTSGRDFTFDSIALGLESNTYASVPILRQLRPDLCGSRVGCNNTGECGPGCSTVHVLEPKSGEAVPGSFDSPTSNFFYYECNVTVSSDPAPTSDLDSLTLAPMMAAAAAQAIALNGDVTLNGLDAPLSRSYNWELPFGTPFNNSAPDMAEQVARYAIGVVAAAASTNPRMAVQGRPPAQGVRLELQSPVAFAVIIGVVAGLQLLLTLVAAMLVGRVHVPGDWEWMNKDALKRLYSHLIHQRYHNFDVALEQLWSET
;
A
#
# COMPACT_ATOMS: atom_id res chain seq x y z
N MET A 1 22.55 47.84 -2.70
CA MET A 1 21.12 47.85 -3.13
C MET A 1 20.75 46.68 -4.04
N GLY A 2 21.56 46.29 -5.04
CA GLY A 2 21.22 45.16 -5.94
C GLY A 2 21.00 43.80 -5.24
N MET A 3 21.80 43.47 -4.21
CA MET A 3 21.67 42.21 -3.47
C MET A 3 20.38 42.12 -2.64
N GLN A 4 19.95 43.22 -2.01
CA GLN A 4 18.69 43.26 -1.25
C GLN A 4 17.47 43.15 -2.17
N ALA A 5 17.53 43.76 -3.36
CA ALA A 5 16.49 43.59 -4.37
C ALA A 5 16.44 42.13 -4.86
N ALA A 6 17.57 41.48 -5.12
CA ALA A 6 17.60 40.09 -5.56
C ALA A 6 16.96 39.14 -4.52
N ILE A 7 17.29 39.30 -3.23
CA ILE A 7 16.71 38.48 -2.15
C ILE A 7 15.18 38.67 -2.05
N ALA A 8 14.71 39.91 -2.12
CA ALA A 8 13.28 40.22 -2.08
C ALA A 8 12.51 39.65 -3.29
N VAL A 9 13.15 39.64 -4.47
CA VAL A 9 12.55 39.07 -5.68
C VAL A 9 12.46 37.56 -5.58
N THR A 10 13.51 36.89 -5.07
CA THR A 10 13.47 35.44 -4.85
C THR A 10 12.38 35.04 -3.86
N SER A 11 12.16 35.81 -2.78
CA SER A 11 11.11 35.49 -1.80
C SER A 11 9.68 35.75 -2.31
N LEU A 12 9.50 36.61 -3.32
CA LEU A 12 8.19 36.97 -3.86
C LEU A 12 7.76 36.13 -5.07
N THR A 13 8.70 35.47 -5.74
CA THR A 13 8.44 34.80 -7.03
C THR A 13 8.61 33.29 -6.96
N PHE A 14 9.34 32.80 -5.95
CA PHE A 14 9.49 31.38 -5.69
C PHE A 14 8.74 31.03 -4.43
N GLN A 15 7.93 29.98 -4.53
CA GLN A 15 7.41 29.30 -3.37
C GLN A 15 8.03 27.92 -3.33
N ALA A 16 8.56 27.57 -2.16
CA ALA A 16 9.08 26.25 -1.90
C ALA A 16 7.87 25.38 -1.52
N GLU A 17 7.31 24.65 -2.49
CA GLU A 17 6.12 23.83 -2.26
C GLU A 17 6.52 22.35 -2.09
N PRO A 18 6.06 21.71 -1.01
CA PRO A 18 6.22 20.27 -0.85
C PRO A 18 5.33 19.57 -1.87
N HIS A 19 5.93 18.87 -2.85
CA HIS A 19 5.18 18.14 -3.86
C HIS A 19 4.99 16.69 -3.42
N VAL A 20 3.80 16.12 -3.62
CA VAL A 20 3.45 14.76 -3.16
C VAL A 20 4.12 13.63 -3.96
N ASP A 21 4.64 13.95 -5.14
CA ASP A 21 5.30 12.99 -6.05
C ASP A 21 6.83 13.03 -5.91
N ASP A 22 7.36 14.04 -5.20
CA ASP A 22 8.78 14.20 -4.94
C ASP A 22 9.16 13.57 -3.61
N VAL A 23 8.92 12.27 -3.48
CA VAL A 23 9.37 11.52 -2.32
C VAL A 23 10.68 10.83 -2.66
N TYR A 24 11.69 11.03 -1.82
CA TYR A 24 12.98 10.36 -1.95
C TYR A 24 13.30 9.59 -0.68
N LEU A 25 14.13 8.56 -0.80
CA LEU A 25 14.63 7.82 0.35
C LEU A 25 15.75 8.61 1.01
N SER A 26 15.56 9.00 2.27
CA SER A 26 16.58 9.69 3.05
C SER A 26 17.69 8.74 3.53
N GLY A 27 18.59 9.25 4.40
CA GLY A 27 19.66 8.46 5.02
C GLY A 27 19.13 7.29 5.88
N GLN A 28 20.04 6.61 6.58
CA GLN A 28 19.62 5.58 7.53
C GLN A 28 18.74 6.18 8.64
N GLY A 29 17.61 5.54 8.90
CA GLY A 29 16.64 5.97 9.89
C GLY A 29 15.58 4.92 10.13
N GLN A 30 14.53 5.28 10.88
CA GLN A 30 13.43 4.37 11.15
C GLN A 30 12.38 4.46 10.05
N ILE A 31 11.96 3.31 9.54
CA ILE A 31 10.75 3.14 8.73
C ILE A 31 9.69 2.46 9.57
N PHE A 32 8.43 2.78 9.29
CA PHE A 32 7.28 2.21 9.97
C PHE A 32 6.51 1.32 9.03
N LEU A 33 6.33 0.07 9.47
CA LEU A 33 5.76 -1.01 8.68
C LEU A 33 4.60 -1.63 9.44
N PRO A 34 3.52 -2.05 8.78
CA PRO A 34 2.47 -2.79 9.46
C PRO A 34 3.02 -4.10 10.00
N ASN A 35 2.75 -4.40 11.27
CA ASN A 35 3.07 -5.69 11.84
C ASN A 35 2.03 -6.70 11.35
N MET A 36 2.47 -7.66 10.54
CA MET A 36 1.59 -8.66 9.90
C MET A 36 1.65 -10.02 10.59
N SER A 37 2.16 -10.09 11.82
CA SER A 37 2.21 -11.34 12.57
C SER A 37 0.83 -11.79 13.07
N ASN A 38 -0.13 -10.87 13.25
CA ASN A 38 -1.51 -11.13 13.66
C ASN A 38 -2.47 -10.10 13.04
N PHE A 39 -3.77 -10.38 12.99
CA PHE A 39 -4.79 -9.39 12.62
C PHE A 39 -5.16 -8.59 13.87
N ALA A 40 -5.01 -7.27 13.78
CA ALA A 40 -5.36 -6.38 14.88
C ALA A 40 -6.88 -6.29 15.07
N ARG A 41 -7.30 -6.09 16.31
CA ARG A 41 -8.72 -5.83 16.62
C ARG A 41 -9.13 -4.46 16.07
N GLY A 42 -10.42 -4.25 15.82
CA GLY A 42 -10.98 -3.00 15.25
C GLY A 42 -10.66 -1.69 15.98
N THR A 43 -9.96 -1.74 17.13
CA THR A 43 -9.37 -0.56 17.80
C THR A 43 -7.95 -0.20 17.32
N GLY A 44 -7.40 -0.93 16.34
CA GLY A 44 -6.04 -0.71 15.82
C GLY A 44 -4.96 -1.02 16.85
N ARG A 45 -5.24 -1.91 17.81
CA ARG A 45 -4.29 -2.33 18.86
C ARG A 45 -4.29 -3.85 19.00
N PHE A 46 -3.08 -4.41 19.08
CA PHE A 46 -2.87 -5.74 19.65
C PHE A 46 -3.17 -5.66 21.16
N SER A 47 -4.02 -6.53 21.69
CA SER A 47 -4.22 -6.62 23.13
C SER A 47 -2.98 -7.28 23.73
N THR A 48 -2.34 -6.61 24.69
CA THR A 48 -1.12 -7.09 25.39
C THR A 48 -1.29 -8.37 26.23
N ARG A 49 -2.38 -9.12 26.04
CA ARG A 49 -2.67 -10.40 26.69
C ARG A 49 -2.67 -11.52 25.65
N GLN A 50 -2.37 -12.72 26.12
CA GLN A 50 -2.41 -14.04 25.44
C GLN A 50 -3.68 -14.33 24.60
N THR A 51 -4.69 -13.46 24.66
CA THR A 51 -5.94 -13.45 23.89
C THR A 51 -5.83 -12.94 22.45
N ASP A 52 -4.66 -12.45 22.02
CA ASP A 52 -4.42 -12.09 20.61
C ASP A 52 -4.20 -13.32 19.70
N LEU A 53 -3.88 -14.46 20.30
CA LEU A 53 -3.76 -15.76 19.62
C LEU A 53 -5.08 -16.56 19.66
N ASP A 54 -6.19 -15.97 20.10
CA ASP A 54 -7.48 -16.64 20.02
C ASP A 54 -7.87 -16.81 18.54
N PHE A 55 -7.83 -18.06 18.08
CA PHE A 55 -8.15 -18.44 16.70
C PHE A 55 -9.55 -17.98 16.29
N THR A 56 -10.50 -17.91 17.22
CA THR A 56 -11.86 -17.41 16.97
C THR A 56 -11.83 -15.95 16.54
N LEU A 57 -11.05 -15.15 17.26
CA LEU A 57 -10.93 -13.71 17.01
C LEU A 57 -10.09 -13.43 15.77
N GLN A 58 -9.06 -14.24 15.50
CA GLN A 58 -8.29 -14.13 14.26
C GLN A 58 -9.13 -14.50 13.04
N ASN A 59 -9.98 -15.53 13.12
CA ASN A 59 -10.90 -15.90 12.05
C ASN A 59 -11.94 -14.81 11.79
N LEU A 60 -12.56 -14.28 12.84
CA LEU A 60 -13.50 -13.16 12.73
C LEU A 60 -12.81 -11.90 12.20
N GLY A 61 -11.60 -11.61 12.67
CA GLY A 61 -10.78 -10.48 12.22
C GLY A 61 -10.48 -10.57 10.74
N ALA A 62 -10.04 -11.73 10.24
CA ALA A 62 -9.81 -11.97 8.82
C ALA A 62 -11.08 -11.71 8.00
N SER A 63 -12.22 -12.23 8.46
CA SER A 63 -13.52 -12.04 7.81
C SER A 63 -13.88 -10.55 7.70
N ILE A 64 -13.81 -9.80 8.81
CA ILE A 64 -14.10 -8.35 8.84
C ILE A 64 -13.11 -7.56 7.96
N LEU A 65 -11.82 -7.91 7.97
CA LEU A 65 -10.82 -7.26 7.15
C LEU A 65 -11.05 -7.50 5.66
N GLY A 66 -11.51 -8.70 5.30
CA GLY A 66 -11.99 -9.00 3.95
C GLY A 66 -13.12 -8.08 3.53
N ASP A 67 -14.15 -7.93 4.37
CA ASP A 67 -15.26 -6.98 4.15
C ASP A 67 -14.79 -5.53 3.97
N ILE A 68 -13.79 -5.09 4.75
CA ILE A 68 -13.19 -3.76 4.59
C ILE A 68 -12.46 -3.66 3.25
N GLY A 69 -11.66 -4.67 2.89
CA GLY A 69 -10.90 -4.73 1.64
C GLY A 69 -11.78 -4.67 0.39
N THR A 70 -13.06 -5.02 0.49
CA THR A 70 -14.03 -4.90 -0.60
C THR A 70 -14.26 -3.46 -1.05
N SER A 71 -14.12 -2.51 -0.12
CA SER A 71 -14.32 -1.08 -0.36
C SER A 71 -13.09 -0.41 -0.96
N TYR A 72 -11.98 -1.13 -1.05
CA TYR A 72 -10.71 -0.58 -1.52
C TYR A 72 -10.64 -0.52 -3.03
N ASN A 73 -10.03 0.55 -3.52
CA ASN A 73 -9.74 0.73 -4.94
C ASN A 73 -8.51 -0.11 -5.34
N TYR A 74 -8.54 -0.63 -6.55
CA TYR A 74 -7.47 -1.45 -7.13
C TYR A 74 -7.16 -1.00 -8.56
N SER A 75 -6.04 -1.47 -9.11
CA SER A 75 -5.59 -1.12 -10.46
C SER A 75 -4.85 -2.30 -11.10
N ALA A 76 -4.72 -2.31 -12.43
CA ALA A 76 -3.84 -3.25 -13.11
C ALA A 76 -2.35 -2.93 -12.85
N PRO A 77 -1.46 -3.94 -12.69
CA PRO A 77 -0.03 -3.78 -12.55
C PRO A 77 0.57 -2.93 -13.67
N ARG A 78 1.58 -2.14 -13.31
CA ARG A 78 2.29 -1.28 -14.27
C ARG A 78 3.47 -2.03 -14.87
N ALA A 79 3.87 -1.60 -16.06
CA ALA A 79 5.14 -2.02 -16.67
C ALA A 79 6.38 -1.54 -15.90
N VAL A 80 6.23 -0.53 -15.03
CA VAL A 80 7.31 0.01 -14.21
C VAL A 80 7.25 -0.63 -12.81
N PRO A 81 8.38 -1.11 -12.25
CA PRO A 81 8.42 -1.63 -10.89
C PRO A 81 7.93 -0.59 -9.89
N LEU A 82 7.01 -0.99 -9.00
CA LEU A 82 6.47 -0.08 -7.98
C LEU A 82 7.47 0.24 -6.87
N ALA A 83 8.41 -0.67 -6.57
CA ALA A 83 9.34 -0.51 -5.46
C ALA A 83 10.13 0.82 -5.55
N GLY A 84 10.06 1.63 -4.49
CA GLY A 84 10.68 2.95 -4.40
C GLY A 84 9.82 4.10 -4.92
N GLU A 85 8.70 3.82 -5.60
CA GLU A 85 7.78 4.86 -6.08
C GLU A 85 6.87 5.35 -4.95
N PRO A 86 6.51 6.65 -4.94
CA PRO A 86 5.58 7.20 -3.97
C PRO A 86 4.16 6.67 -4.17
N LEU A 87 3.48 6.38 -3.07
CA LEU A 87 2.06 5.99 -3.08
C LEU A 87 1.18 7.06 -3.77
N ALA A 88 1.51 8.34 -3.59
CA ALA A 88 0.73 9.45 -4.15
C ALA A 88 0.61 9.40 -5.68
N LYS A 89 1.66 8.90 -6.36
CA LYS A 89 1.70 8.77 -7.82
C LYS A 89 0.84 7.61 -8.33
N PHE A 90 0.61 6.62 -7.49
CA PHE A 90 -0.10 5.38 -7.84
C PHE A 90 -1.04 4.95 -6.70
N PRO A 91 -2.15 5.66 -6.45
CA PRO A 91 -3.02 5.38 -5.31
C PRO A 91 -3.90 4.15 -5.57
N ALA A 92 -3.34 2.96 -5.38
CA ALA A 92 -4.07 1.69 -5.37
C ALA A 92 -3.73 0.90 -4.10
N MET A 93 -4.74 0.26 -3.52
CA MET A 93 -4.56 -0.54 -2.32
C MET A 93 -4.00 -1.93 -2.63
N PHE A 94 -4.37 -2.50 -3.77
CA PHE A 94 -3.83 -3.73 -4.33
C PHE A 94 -4.01 -3.73 -5.85
N TRP A 95 -3.43 -4.72 -6.51
CA TRP A 95 -3.24 -4.75 -7.96
C TRP A 95 -3.76 -6.06 -8.56
N GLU A 96 -4.39 -5.97 -9.73
CA GLU A 96 -4.98 -7.11 -10.46
C GLU A 96 -4.05 -7.59 -11.58
N ALA A 97 -3.23 -8.60 -11.31
CA ALA A 97 -2.40 -9.25 -12.34
C ALA A 97 -3.21 -10.30 -13.12
N ASP A 98 -2.63 -10.82 -14.20
CA ASP A 98 -3.34 -11.70 -15.15
C ASP A 98 -3.90 -12.98 -14.50
N ASP A 99 -3.20 -13.56 -13.51
CA ASP A 99 -3.56 -14.82 -12.86
C ASP A 99 -3.61 -14.74 -11.31
N HIS A 100 -3.40 -13.55 -10.75
CA HIS A 100 -3.37 -13.34 -9.31
C HIS A 100 -3.55 -11.86 -8.93
N TRP A 101 -3.75 -11.62 -7.64
CA TRP A 101 -3.80 -10.29 -7.06
C TRP A 101 -2.55 -10.00 -6.24
N GLU A 102 -2.08 -8.76 -6.23
CA GLU A 102 -0.86 -8.35 -5.52
C GLU A 102 -1.10 -7.17 -4.57
N TYR A 103 -0.60 -7.28 -3.35
CA TYR A 103 -0.48 -6.20 -2.38
C TYR A 103 0.99 -5.85 -2.19
N HIS A 104 1.34 -4.59 -2.35
CA HIS A 104 2.70 -4.11 -2.10
C HIS A 104 2.76 -3.39 -0.75
N TYR A 105 3.73 -3.77 0.08
CA TYR A 105 3.94 -3.09 1.35
C TYR A 105 4.38 -1.64 1.14
N LEU A 106 4.09 -0.80 2.13
CA LEU A 106 4.48 0.60 2.13
C LEU A 106 5.47 0.86 3.26
N ASP A 107 6.61 1.46 2.90
CA ASP A 107 7.59 1.97 3.84
C ASP A 107 7.25 3.44 4.12
N SER A 108 6.92 3.75 5.39
CA SER A 108 6.48 5.08 5.83
C SER A 108 7.48 5.70 6.80
N ALA A 109 7.64 7.02 6.79
CA ALA A 109 8.42 7.70 7.83
C ALA A 109 7.62 8.02 9.10
N LEU A 110 6.29 7.85 9.06
CA LEU A 110 5.39 8.13 10.18
C LEU A 110 4.82 6.83 10.77
N ASP A 111 4.71 6.81 12.10
CA ASP A 111 4.17 5.73 12.91
C ASP A 111 2.63 5.68 12.92
N PHE A 112 1.97 6.77 12.55
CA PHE A 112 0.52 6.86 12.38
C PHE A 112 0.11 7.28 10.97
N VAL A 113 -1.01 6.72 10.50
CA VAL A 113 -1.70 7.16 9.28
C VAL A 113 -2.94 7.93 9.68
N PHE A 114 -2.97 9.23 9.39
CA PHE A 114 -4.24 9.96 9.33
C PHE A 114 -4.71 9.99 7.89
N ALA A 115 -6.03 10.08 7.68
CA ALA A 115 -6.58 10.44 6.38
C ALA A 115 -5.95 11.79 5.96
N GLY A 116 -5.02 11.73 5.01
CA GLY A 116 -4.25 12.88 4.54
C GLY A 116 -2.74 12.81 4.72
N THR A 117 -2.15 11.95 5.57
CA THR A 117 -0.66 11.86 5.75
C THR A 117 0.00 10.70 4.99
N ASN A 118 -0.77 9.94 4.21
CA ASN A 118 -0.30 8.80 3.42
C ASN A 118 0.62 9.16 2.24
N TYR A 119 0.82 10.45 1.94
CA TYR A 119 1.70 10.88 0.86
C TYR A 119 3.19 10.66 1.16
N LEU A 120 3.57 10.45 2.43
CA LEU A 120 4.96 10.18 2.81
C LEU A 120 5.24 8.68 2.97
N ALA A 121 4.78 7.91 2.00
CA ALA A 121 4.97 6.46 1.92
C ALA A 121 5.45 6.08 0.52
N VAL A 122 6.37 5.13 0.46
CA VAL A 122 6.87 4.55 -0.78
C VAL A 122 6.61 3.06 -0.80
N TYR A 123 6.40 2.49 -1.98
CA TYR A 123 6.26 1.06 -2.12
C TYR A 123 7.57 0.35 -1.79
N SER A 124 7.46 -0.71 -0.99
CA SER A 124 8.56 -1.61 -0.67
C SER A 124 8.77 -2.62 -1.80
N ALA A 125 9.93 -3.27 -1.81
CA ALA A 125 10.16 -4.44 -2.67
C ALA A 125 9.32 -5.67 -2.21
N ARG A 126 8.82 -5.63 -0.97
CA ARG A 126 8.02 -6.71 -0.39
C ARG A 126 6.59 -6.66 -0.93
N LYS A 127 6.06 -7.81 -1.30
CA LYS A 127 4.69 -7.98 -1.76
C LYS A 127 4.04 -9.24 -1.22
N VAL A 128 2.73 -9.30 -1.30
CA VAL A 128 1.92 -10.48 -1.03
C VAL A 128 1.08 -10.73 -2.28
N SER A 129 1.04 -11.97 -2.73
CA SER A 129 0.23 -12.38 -3.88
C SER A 129 -0.90 -13.30 -3.40
N SER A 130 -2.08 -13.19 -4.02
CA SER A 130 -3.20 -14.09 -3.82
C SER A 130 -3.70 -14.63 -5.14
N SER A 131 -3.78 -15.95 -5.25
CA SER A 131 -4.34 -16.65 -6.41
C SER A 131 -5.33 -17.70 -5.93
N ALA A 132 -6.23 -18.13 -6.81
CA ALA A 132 -7.10 -19.26 -6.52
C ALA A 132 -7.33 -20.10 -7.76
N VAL A 133 -7.62 -21.37 -7.53
CA VAL A 133 -8.08 -22.30 -8.56
C VAL A 133 -9.35 -22.95 -8.07
N CYS A 134 -10.47 -22.69 -8.76
CA CYS A 134 -11.74 -23.35 -8.48
C CYS A 134 -12.02 -24.46 -9.47
N THR A 135 -12.74 -25.47 -9.00
CA THR A 135 -13.26 -26.58 -9.79
C THR A 135 -14.73 -26.78 -9.47
N THR A 136 -15.49 -27.33 -10.43
CA THR A 136 -16.91 -27.68 -10.30
C THR A 136 -17.05 -29.20 -10.40
N PRO A 137 -16.67 -29.95 -9.34
CA PRO A 137 -16.66 -31.41 -9.37
C PRO A 137 -18.08 -31.96 -9.54
N GLU A 138 -18.21 -33.20 -10.02
CA GLU A 138 -19.52 -33.86 -10.03
C GLU A 138 -19.96 -34.19 -8.60
N TYR A 139 -21.21 -33.89 -8.28
CA TYR A 139 -21.78 -34.11 -6.95
C TYR A 139 -23.28 -34.45 -7.00
N ASN A 140 -23.71 -35.15 -5.96
CA ASN A 140 -25.11 -35.27 -5.57
C ASN A 140 -25.35 -34.49 -4.30
N SER A 141 -26.52 -33.86 -4.17
CA SER A 141 -26.89 -33.16 -2.95
C SER A 141 -28.07 -33.78 -2.24
N THR A 142 -28.04 -33.79 -0.91
CA THR A 142 -29.18 -34.17 -0.08
C THR A 142 -29.41 -33.12 1.00
N ILE A 143 -30.68 -32.80 1.26
CA ILE A 143 -31.05 -31.84 2.30
C ILE A 143 -31.56 -32.61 3.51
N ASP A 144 -30.79 -32.58 4.60
CA ASP A 144 -31.20 -33.11 5.88
C ASP A 144 -31.98 -32.03 6.66
N ARG A 145 -33.31 -32.05 6.50
CA ARG A 145 -34.20 -31.10 7.18
C ARG A 145 -34.24 -31.27 8.69
N ALA A 146 -33.91 -32.45 9.22
CA ALA A 146 -33.95 -32.71 10.66
C ALA A 146 -32.77 -32.02 11.37
N ARG A 147 -31.60 -31.99 10.71
CA ARG A 147 -30.41 -31.31 11.22
C ARG A 147 -30.22 -29.90 10.65
N GLY A 148 -31.01 -29.51 9.65
CA GLY A 148 -30.82 -28.25 8.95
C GLY A 148 -29.46 -28.23 8.24
N LEU A 149 -29.14 -29.28 7.50
CA LEU A 149 -27.87 -29.40 6.78
C LEU A 149 -28.08 -29.73 5.31
N ILE A 150 -27.14 -29.30 4.48
CA ILE A 150 -27.01 -29.72 3.08
C ILE A 150 -25.76 -30.58 2.99
N LEU A 151 -25.92 -31.82 2.57
CA LEU A 151 -24.82 -32.72 2.26
C LEU A 151 -24.54 -32.63 0.76
N VAL A 152 -23.30 -32.29 0.42
CA VAL A 152 -22.77 -32.38 -0.93
C VAL A 152 -21.84 -33.59 -0.98
N ASN A 153 -22.25 -34.62 -1.69
CA ASN A 153 -21.50 -35.86 -1.84
C ASN A 153 -20.81 -35.84 -3.20
N GLN A 154 -19.50 -35.59 -3.22
CA GLN A 154 -18.74 -35.60 -4.46
C GLN A 154 -18.53 -37.04 -4.97
N THR A 155 -18.51 -37.23 -6.28
CA THR A 155 -18.21 -38.53 -6.90
C THR A 155 -16.79 -39.01 -6.59
N SER A 156 -15.89 -38.09 -6.22
CA SER A 156 -14.53 -38.37 -5.74
C SER A 156 -14.48 -39.04 -4.36
N GLY A 157 -15.62 -39.11 -3.64
CA GLY A 157 -15.72 -39.64 -2.28
C GLY A 157 -15.40 -38.63 -1.17
N ARG A 158 -15.25 -37.35 -1.50
CA ARG A 158 -15.13 -36.26 -0.53
C ARG A 158 -16.49 -35.64 -0.29
N ASP A 159 -17.01 -35.78 0.93
CA ASP A 159 -18.30 -35.19 1.31
C ASP A 159 -18.06 -33.89 2.08
N PHE A 160 -18.90 -32.89 1.82
CA PHE A 160 -18.87 -31.61 2.54
C PHE A 160 -20.28 -31.22 2.98
N THR A 161 -20.37 -30.58 4.16
CA THR A 161 -21.65 -30.19 4.76
C THR A 161 -21.76 -28.67 4.88
N PHE A 162 -22.94 -28.16 4.55
CA PHE A 162 -23.30 -26.75 4.76
C PHE A 162 -24.49 -26.67 5.71
N ASP A 163 -24.60 -25.55 6.42
CA ASP A 163 -25.82 -25.21 7.16
C ASP A 163 -26.97 -24.97 6.17
N SER A 164 -28.20 -25.38 6.47
CA SER A 164 -29.36 -25.20 5.58
C SER A 164 -29.74 -23.73 5.40
N ILE A 165 -29.30 -22.85 6.30
CA ILE A 165 -29.40 -21.38 6.14
C ILE A 165 -28.60 -20.91 4.89
N ALA A 166 -27.67 -21.73 4.39
CA ALA A 166 -26.90 -21.46 3.18
C ALA A 166 -27.73 -21.37 1.89
N LEU A 167 -28.98 -21.83 1.86
CA LEU A 167 -29.86 -21.70 0.70
C LEU A 167 -30.70 -20.42 0.72
N GLY A 168 -30.11 -19.30 1.13
CA GLY A 168 -30.70 -18.00 0.82
C GLY A 168 -30.90 -17.92 -0.70
N LEU A 169 -32.13 -17.64 -1.14
CA LEU A 169 -32.47 -17.64 -2.57
C LEU A 169 -31.62 -16.65 -3.40
N GLU A 170 -31.00 -15.68 -2.73
CA GLU A 170 -30.26 -14.58 -3.33
C GLU A 170 -28.91 -14.35 -2.62
N SER A 171 -28.25 -15.42 -2.18
CA SER A 171 -26.94 -15.32 -1.52
C SER A 171 -26.01 -16.46 -1.85
N ASN A 172 -24.74 -16.15 -2.12
CA ASN A 172 -23.69 -17.15 -2.21
C ASN A 172 -23.20 -17.50 -0.82
N THR A 173 -23.07 -18.79 -0.51
CA THR A 173 -22.54 -19.25 0.76
C THR A 173 -21.16 -19.85 0.58
N TYR A 174 -20.21 -19.33 1.33
CA TYR A 174 -18.84 -19.79 1.38
C TYR A 174 -18.65 -20.57 2.67
N ALA A 175 -17.99 -21.72 2.60
CA ALA A 175 -17.70 -22.54 3.75
C ALA A 175 -16.26 -23.09 3.72
N SER A 176 -15.66 -23.25 4.88
CA SER A 176 -14.30 -23.78 5.00
C SER A 176 -14.08 -24.40 6.38
N VAL A 177 -13.15 -25.36 6.47
CA VAL A 177 -12.69 -25.91 7.74
C VAL A 177 -11.56 -25.02 8.26
N PRO A 178 -11.72 -24.31 9.39
CA PRO A 178 -10.76 -23.27 9.75
C PRO A 178 -9.39 -23.83 10.14
N ILE A 179 -8.36 -23.47 9.37
CA ILE A 179 -6.96 -23.85 9.63
C ILE A 179 -6.45 -23.45 11.02
N LEU A 180 -6.87 -22.29 11.54
CA LEU A 180 -6.39 -21.77 12.84
C LEU A 180 -6.82 -22.63 14.05
N ARG A 181 -7.71 -23.61 13.86
CA ARG A 181 -8.14 -24.56 14.91
C ARG A 181 -7.09 -25.64 15.20
N GLN A 182 -6.13 -25.89 14.30
CA GLN A 182 -5.09 -26.91 14.47
C GLN A 182 -3.98 -26.49 15.47
N LEU A 183 -4.07 -25.30 16.06
CA LEU A 183 -3.07 -24.68 16.92
C LEU A 183 -3.34 -24.88 18.43
N ARG A 184 -3.71 -26.09 18.84
CA ARG A 184 -3.83 -26.43 20.27
C ARG A 184 -2.43 -26.63 20.90
N PRO A 185 -1.99 -25.81 21.88
CA PRO A 185 -0.67 -25.94 22.51
C PRO A 185 -0.44 -27.30 23.19
N ASP A 186 -1.49 -27.98 23.61
CA ASP A 186 -1.49 -29.33 24.21
C ASP A 186 -1.34 -30.46 23.19
N LEU A 187 -1.69 -30.23 21.90
CA LEU A 187 -1.42 -31.16 20.80
C LEU A 187 -0.12 -30.84 20.05
N CYS A 188 0.30 -29.57 20.04
CA CYS A 188 1.41 -29.05 19.25
C CYS A 188 2.74 -28.91 20.02
N GLY A 189 2.89 -29.56 21.17
CA GLY A 189 3.98 -29.40 22.15
C GLY A 189 5.26 -28.71 21.67
N SER A 190 5.43 -27.42 22.01
CA SER A 190 6.66 -26.59 21.94
C SER A 190 7.62 -26.77 20.74
N ARG A 191 7.19 -27.30 19.60
CA ARG A 191 8.01 -27.42 18.39
C ARG A 191 7.34 -26.64 17.26
N VAL A 192 8.08 -25.68 16.75
CA VAL A 192 7.91 -25.09 15.42
C VAL A 192 7.66 -26.23 14.43
N GLY A 193 6.44 -26.39 13.92
CA GLY A 193 6.08 -27.53 13.05
C GLY A 193 4.67 -28.12 13.19
N CYS A 194 3.68 -27.40 13.73
CA CYS A 194 2.30 -27.71 13.35
C CYS A 194 2.10 -27.22 11.92
N ASN A 195 1.64 -28.11 11.03
CA ASN A 195 1.37 -27.79 9.63
C ASN A 195 0.27 -26.72 9.61
N ASN A 196 0.65 -25.44 9.68
CA ASN A 196 -0.20 -24.25 9.61
C ASN A 196 -0.68 -24.03 8.16
N THR A 197 -1.05 -25.12 7.51
CA THR A 197 -1.18 -25.26 6.08
C THR A 197 -2.52 -25.92 5.86
N GLY A 198 -3.38 -25.34 5.03
CA GLY A 198 -4.54 -26.09 4.54
C GLY A 198 -4.06 -27.37 3.85
N GLU A 199 -5.00 -28.25 3.48
CA GLU A 199 -4.68 -29.49 2.78
C GLU A 199 -3.85 -29.26 1.49
N CYS A 200 -3.92 -28.03 0.95
CA CYS A 200 -3.17 -27.58 -0.23
C CYS A 200 -1.80 -26.93 0.04
N GLY A 201 -1.35 -26.79 1.30
CA GLY A 201 0.00 -26.31 1.64
C GLY A 201 0.06 -24.95 2.38
N PRO A 202 1.28 -24.44 2.68
CA PRO A 202 1.47 -23.21 3.45
C PRO A 202 0.84 -21.99 2.78
N GLY A 203 0.10 -21.20 3.57
CA GLY A 203 -0.61 -20.03 3.05
C GLY A 203 -1.82 -20.36 2.15
N CYS A 204 -2.17 -21.64 2.03
CA CYS A 204 -3.30 -22.09 1.21
C CYS A 204 -4.45 -22.60 2.08
N SER A 205 -5.69 -22.40 1.61
CA SER A 205 -6.89 -23.02 2.18
C SER A 205 -7.92 -23.36 1.11
N THR A 206 -8.77 -24.35 1.41
CA THR A 206 -9.87 -24.75 0.55
C THR A 206 -11.17 -24.09 1.02
N VAL A 207 -11.84 -23.40 0.09
CA VAL A 207 -13.13 -22.77 0.27
C VAL A 207 -14.14 -23.49 -0.62
N HIS A 208 -15.22 -23.95 -0.02
CA HIS A 208 -16.35 -24.55 -0.71
C HIS A 208 -17.44 -23.51 -0.88
N VAL A 209 -18.05 -23.44 -2.05
CA VAL A 209 -19.07 -22.42 -2.35
C VAL A 209 -20.35 -23.08 -2.82
N LEU A 210 -21.48 -22.62 -2.27
CA LEU A 210 -22.82 -22.86 -2.81
C LEU A 210 -23.31 -21.56 -3.44
N GLU A 211 -23.59 -21.62 -4.73
CA GLU A 211 -24.19 -20.52 -5.48
C GLU A 211 -25.59 -20.92 -5.91
N PRO A 212 -26.65 -20.22 -5.50
CA PRO A 212 -28.00 -20.50 -5.98
C PRO A 212 -28.08 -20.30 -7.50
N LYS A 213 -28.80 -21.17 -8.21
CA LYS A 213 -28.95 -21.06 -9.67
C LYS A 213 -29.65 -19.76 -10.05
N SER A 214 -28.91 -18.82 -10.63
CA SER A 214 -29.45 -17.56 -11.15
C SER A 214 -29.71 -17.58 -12.67
N GLY A 215 -29.11 -18.54 -13.38
CA GLY A 215 -29.21 -18.73 -14.82
C GLY A 215 -28.73 -20.11 -15.28
N GLU A 216 -28.57 -20.27 -16.59
CA GLU A 216 -27.99 -21.49 -17.18
C GLU A 216 -26.50 -21.59 -16.85
N ALA A 217 -26.03 -22.81 -16.56
CA ALA A 217 -24.64 -23.07 -16.26
C ALA A 217 -23.75 -22.74 -17.48
N VAL A 218 -22.55 -22.20 -17.22
CA VAL A 218 -21.56 -21.96 -18.28
C VAL A 218 -21.26 -23.26 -19.04
N PRO A 219 -21.15 -23.24 -20.38
CA PRO A 219 -20.90 -24.44 -21.17
C PRO A 219 -19.68 -25.23 -20.69
N GLY A 220 -19.84 -26.54 -20.53
CA GLY A 220 -18.77 -27.44 -20.09
C GLY A 220 -18.62 -27.57 -18.57
N SER A 221 -19.41 -26.84 -17.78
CA SER A 221 -19.49 -27.02 -16.32
C SER A 221 -20.50 -28.11 -15.93
N PHE A 222 -20.32 -28.73 -14.76
CA PHE A 222 -21.24 -29.76 -14.26
C PHE A 222 -22.49 -29.14 -13.63
N ASP A 223 -23.66 -29.41 -14.20
CA ASP A 223 -24.94 -29.02 -13.62
C ASP A 223 -25.64 -30.24 -12.99
N SER A 224 -25.70 -30.28 -11.65
CA SER A 224 -26.32 -31.42 -10.96
C SER A 224 -27.85 -31.41 -11.16
N PRO A 225 -28.45 -32.54 -11.56
CA PRO A 225 -29.91 -32.66 -11.70
C PRO A 225 -30.62 -32.74 -10.34
N THR A 226 -29.87 -32.89 -9.25
CA THR A 226 -30.41 -33.08 -7.89
C THR A 226 -30.35 -31.82 -7.02
N SER A 227 -29.76 -30.73 -7.52
CA SER A 227 -29.59 -29.48 -6.78
C SER A 227 -30.16 -28.26 -7.51
N ASN A 228 -30.58 -27.27 -6.71
CA ASN A 228 -30.99 -25.94 -7.19
C ASN A 228 -29.88 -24.89 -7.03
N PHE A 229 -28.65 -25.35 -6.86
CA PHE A 229 -27.44 -24.55 -6.68
C PHE A 229 -26.30 -25.17 -7.49
N PHE A 230 -25.27 -24.38 -7.75
CA PHE A 230 -23.95 -24.77 -8.22
C PHE A 230 -22.99 -24.94 -7.03
N TYR A 231 -22.01 -25.82 -7.17
CA TYR A 231 -21.02 -26.11 -6.15
C TYR A 231 -19.60 -25.93 -6.68
N TYR A 232 -18.79 -25.21 -5.92
CA TYR A 232 -17.39 -24.97 -6.23
C TYR A 232 -16.49 -25.48 -5.11
N GLU A 233 -15.34 -26.01 -5.49
CA GLU A 233 -14.20 -26.27 -4.60
C GLU A 233 -13.03 -25.42 -5.06
N CYS A 234 -12.64 -24.45 -4.23
CA CYS A 234 -11.64 -23.44 -4.53
C CYS A 234 -10.43 -23.59 -3.63
N ASN A 235 -9.25 -23.81 -4.21
CA ASN A 235 -7.98 -23.73 -3.49
C ASN A 235 -7.43 -22.32 -3.62
N VAL A 236 -7.48 -21.57 -2.52
CA VAL A 236 -7.00 -20.18 -2.44
C VAL A 236 -5.62 -20.18 -1.81
N THR A 237 -4.66 -19.56 -2.47
CA THR A 237 -3.27 -19.45 -2.01
C THR A 237 -2.92 -17.99 -1.79
N VAL A 238 -2.35 -17.69 -0.63
CA VAL A 238 -1.76 -16.39 -0.29
C VAL A 238 -0.29 -16.61 0.04
N SER A 239 0.60 -15.89 -0.64
CA SER A 239 2.05 -16.04 -0.49
C SER A 239 2.73 -14.68 -0.34
N SER A 240 3.83 -14.64 0.41
CA SER A 240 4.67 -13.43 0.54
C SER A 240 5.95 -13.56 -0.27
N ASP A 241 6.39 -12.43 -0.83
CA ASP A 241 7.68 -12.27 -1.50
C ASP A 241 8.42 -11.06 -0.89
N PRO A 242 9.60 -11.25 -0.26
CA PRO A 242 10.27 -12.51 -0.05
C PRO A 242 9.49 -13.42 0.91
N ALA A 243 9.75 -14.73 0.80
CA ALA A 243 9.18 -15.69 1.73
C ALA A 243 9.58 -15.36 3.18
N PRO A 244 8.67 -15.59 4.15
CA PRO A 244 8.94 -15.34 5.55
C PRO A 244 10.15 -16.16 6.03
N THR A 245 11.11 -15.51 6.66
CA THR A 245 12.27 -16.11 7.34
C THR A 245 12.35 -15.58 8.76
N SER A 246 13.08 -16.25 9.66
CA SER A 246 13.17 -15.85 11.09
C SER A 246 13.46 -14.36 11.33
N ASP A 247 14.18 -13.72 10.41
CA ASP A 247 14.60 -12.32 10.52
C ASP A 247 13.58 -11.35 9.88
N LEU A 248 12.69 -11.85 9.02
CA LEU A 248 11.69 -11.10 8.25
C LEU A 248 10.23 -11.45 8.61
N ASP A 249 9.99 -12.46 9.46
CA ASP A 249 8.64 -12.94 9.82
C ASP A 249 7.74 -11.85 10.43
N SER A 250 8.35 -10.86 11.11
CA SER A 250 7.62 -9.69 11.64
C SER A 250 7.34 -8.62 10.58
N LEU A 251 8.06 -8.67 9.46
CA LEU A 251 8.07 -7.69 8.37
C LEU A 251 7.26 -8.15 7.14
N THR A 252 6.87 -9.42 7.08
CA THR A 252 6.08 -10.03 6.00
C THR A 252 4.86 -10.76 6.57
N LEU A 253 3.92 -11.16 5.72
CA LEU A 253 2.73 -11.89 6.17
C LEU A 253 3.12 -13.30 6.66
N ALA A 254 2.85 -13.58 7.93
CA ALA A 254 3.13 -14.89 8.50
C ALA A 254 2.29 -15.99 7.80
N PRO A 255 2.82 -17.22 7.59
CA PRO A 255 2.11 -18.27 6.84
C PRO A 255 0.72 -18.62 7.39
N MET A 256 0.56 -18.56 8.71
CA MET A 256 -0.73 -18.75 9.38
C MET A 256 -1.75 -17.67 9.01
N MET A 257 -1.29 -16.42 8.92
CA MET A 257 -2.13 -15.28 8.56
C MET A 257 -2.48 -15.31 7.07
N ALA A 258 -1.57 -15.78 6.23
CA ALA A 258 -1.82 -16.05 4.83
C ALA A 258 -2.91 -17.13 4.65
N ALA A 259 -2.81 -18.23 5.38
CA ALA A 259 -3.81 -19.29 5.37
C ALA A 259 -5.18 -18.81 5.91
N ALA A 260 -5.18 -17.96 6.94
CA ALA A 260 -6.40 -17.35 7.46
C ALA A 260 -7.04 -16.39 6.44
N ALA A 261 -6.24 -15.58 5.74
CA ALA A 261 -6.70 -14.72 4.66
C ALA A 261 -7.30 -15.53 3.49
N ALA A 262 -6.67 -16.65 3.12
CA ALA A 262 -7.13 -17.53 2.04
C ALA A 262 -8.55 -18.07 2.23
N GLN A 263 -8.94 -18.38 3.48
CA GLN A 263 -10.30 -18.87 3.80
C GLN A 263 -11.24 -17.80 4.37
N ALA A 264 -10.78 -16.55 4.51
CA ALA A 264 -11.46 -15.51 5.29
C ALA A 264 -12.90 -15.26 4.84
N ILE A 265 -13.19 -15.44 3.55
CA ILE A 265 -14.53 -15.26 2.98
C ILE A 265 -15.57 -16.20 3.60
N ALA A 266 -15.15 -17.40 4.01
CA ALA A 266 -15.98 -18.41 4.64
C ALA A 266 -15.99 -18.34 6.17
N LEU A 267 -15.07 -17.58 6.77
CA LEU A 267 -14.94 -17.50 8.22
C LEU A 267 -16.08 -16.65 8.79
N ASN A 268 -16.72 -17.19 9.81
CA ASN A 268 -17.61 -16.46 10.69
C ASN A 268 -17.01 -16.52 12.11
N GLY A 269 -17.32 -15.56 12.99
CA GLY A 269 -16.81 -15.56 14.36
C GLY A 269 -17.49 -16.60 15.26
N ASP A 270 -18.29 -17.51 14.69
CA ASP A 270 -19.12 -18.44 15.42
C ASP A 270 -18.39 -19.76 15.64
N VAL A 271 -17.91 -19.97 16.86
CA VAL A 271 -17.26 -21.23 17.26
C VAL A 271 -18.25 -22.11 18.05
N THR A 272 -19.52 -21.72 18.09
CA THR A 272 -20.52 -22.42 18.90
C THR A 272 -21.35 -23.37 18.04
N LEU A 273 -21.07 -24.68 18.11
CA LEU A 273 -21.98 -25.64 18.80
C LEU A 273 -21.77 -27.14 18.50
N ASN A 274 -21.03 -27.59 17.49
CA ASN A 274 -20.99 -29.05 17.19
C ASN A 274 -19.60 -29.57 16.77
N GLY A 275 -18.67 -29.71 17.71
CA GLY A 275 -17.42 -30.44 17.49
C GLY A 275 -16.32 -29.66 16.76
N LEU A 276 -15.08 -30.15 16.89
CA LEU A 276 -13.85 -29.45 16.48
C LEU A 276 -13.69 -29.34 14.94
N ASP A 277 -14.41 -30.17 14.17
CA ASP A 277 -14.27 -30.30 12.72
C ASP A 277 -15.45 -29.69 11.93
N ALA A 278 -16.33 -28.94 12.58
CA ALA A 278 -17.48 -28.34 11.89
C ALA A 278 -17.03 -27.22 10.94
N PRO A 279 -17.45 -27.23 9.66
CA PRO A 279 -17.15 -26.16 8.73
C PRO A 279 -17.80 -24.85 9.20
N LEU A 280 -17.07 -23.74 9.05
CA LEU A 280 -17.65 -22.42 9.20
C LEU A 280 -18.23 -22.00 7.86
N SER A 281 -19.33 -21.24 7.90
CA SER A 281 -19.96 -20.75 6.68
C SER A 281 -20.44 -19.31 6.82
N ARG A 282 -20.42 -18.58 5.72
CA ARG A 282 -20.90 -17.20 5.62
C ARG A 282 -21.57 -16.97 4.29
N SER A 283 -22.75 -16.34 4.32
CA SER A 283 -23.52 -16.00 3.14
C SER A 283 -23.41 -14.51 2.81
N TYR A 284 -23.28 -14.19 1.52
CA TYR A 284 -23.27 -12.82 1.01
C TYR A 284 -24.40 -12.65 0.00
N ASN A 285 -25.23 -11.63 0.19
CA ASN A 285 -26.35 -11.33 -0.72
C ASN A 285 -25.85 -10.89 -2.08
N TRP A 286 -26.60 -11.18 -3.14
CA TRP A 286 -26.27 -10.83 -4.54
C TRP A 286 -26.01 -9.35 -4.81
N GLU A 287 -26.51 -8.45 -3.96
CA GLU A 287 -26.22 -7.01 -4.03
C GLU A 287 -24.80 -6.65 -3.58
N LEU A 288 -24.11 -7.57 -2.91
CA LEU A 288 -22.72 -7.42 -2.51
C LEU A 288 -21.81 -8.06 -3.58
N PRO A 289 -20.60 -7.53 -3.82
CA PRO A 289 -19.69 -8.09 -4.83
C PRO A 289 -19.48 -9.60 -4.70
N PHE A 290 -19.25 -10.09 -3.47
CA PHE A 290 -19.02 -11.53 -3.20
C PHE A 290 -20.30 -12.37 -3.15
N GLY A 291 -21.47 -11.74 -3.25
CA GLY A 291 -22.71 -12.47 -3.49
C GLY A 291 -23.00 -12.65 -4.97
N THR A 292 -22.28 -11.97 -5.87
CA THR A 292 -22.59 -12.03 -7.31
C THR A 292 -22.56 -13.48 -7.82
N PRO A 293 -23.63 -13.97 -8.47
CA PRO A 293 -23.62 -15.31 -9.05
C PRO A 293 -22.79 -15.36 -10.33
N PHE A 294 -22.06 -16.45 -10.53
CA PHE A 294 -21.18 -16.69 -11.68
C PHE A 294 -21.66 -17.83 -12.59
N ASN A 295 -22.86 -18.36 -12.34
CA ASN A 295 -23.52 -19.41 -13.11
C ASN A 295 -22.61 -20.63 -13.39
N ASN A 296 -21.96 -21.12 -12.34
CA ASN A 296 -21.02 -22.24 -12.40
C ASN A 296 -19.68 -21.95 -13.11
N SER A 297 -19.30 -20.67 -13.27
CA SER A 297 -18.00 -20.27 -13.82
C SER A 297 -16.90 -20.39 -12.77
N ALA A 298 -16.13 -21.48 -12.84
CA ALA A 298 -14.98 -21.70 -11.99
C ALA A 298 -13.92 -20.57 -12.03
N PRO A 299 -13.50 -20.02 -13.19
CA PRO A 299 -12.49 -18.96 -13.21
C PRO A 299 -12.98 -17.67 -12.53
N ASP A 300 -14.24 -17.28 -12.74
CA ASP A 300 -14.77 -16.05 -12.14
C ASP A 300 -14.92 -16.21 -10.61
N MET A 301 -15.36 -17.38 -10.15
CA MET A 301 -15.39 -17.69 -8.72
C MET A 301 -13.98 -17.69 -8.11
N ALA A 302 -12.97 -18.17 -8.85
CA ALA A 302 -11.57 -18.17 -8.41
C ALA A 302 -11.04 -16.74 -8.25
N GLU A 303 -11.28 -15.88 -9.24
CA GLU A 303 -10.93 -14.47 -9.15
C GLU A 303 -11.60 -13.81 -7.94
N GLN A 304 -12.89 -14.11 -7.71
CA GLN A 304 -13.66 -13.54 -6.62
C GLN A 304 -13.09 -13.86 -5.23
N VAL A 305 -12.74 -15.13 -4.98
CA VAL A 305 -12.18 -15.56 -3.70
C VAL A 305 -10.73 -15.11 -3.51
N ALA A 306 -9.93 -15.06 -4.58
CA ALA A 306 -8.57 -14.51 -4.55
C ALA A 306 -8.57 -13.01 -4.24
N ARG A 307 -9.51 -12.26 -4.85
CA ARG A 307 -9.71 -10.83 -4.57
C ARG A 307 -10.11 -10.59 -3.11
N TYR A 308 -10.98 -11.43 -2.55
CA TYR A 308 -11.33 -11.32 -1.13
C TYR A 308 -10.09 -11.50 -0.26
N ALA A 309 -9.30 -12.55 -0.53
CA ALA A 309 -8.12 -12.88 0.25
C ALA A 309 -7.03 -11.79 0.20
N ILE A 310 -6.75 -11.18 -0.97
CA ILE A 310 -5.83 -10.03 -1.02
C ILE A 310 -6.38 -8.81 -0.30
N GLY A 311 -7.71 -8.61 -0.34
CA GLY A 311 -8.40 -7.53 0.37
C GLY A 311 -8.19 -7.61 1.88
N VAL A 312 -8.21 -8.83 2.45
CA VAL A 312 -7.88 -9.09 3.86
C VAL A 312 -6.47 -8.59 4.18
N VAL A 313 -5.49 -8.89 3.33
CA VAL A 313 -4.09 -8.51 3.54
C VAL A 313 -3.92 -6.99 3.45
N ALA A 314 -4.54 -6.35 2.45
CA ALA A 314 -4.50 -4.90 2.28
C ALA A 314 -5.17 -4.18 3.47
N ALA A 315 -6.33 -4.66 3.91
CA ALA A 315 -7.03 -4.13 5.07
C ALA A 315 -6.19 -4.33 6.34
N ALA A 316 -5.65 -5.53 6.57
CA ALA A 316 -4.76 -5.81 7.69
C ALA A 316 -3.57 -4.85 7.72
N ALA A 317 -2.92 -4.64 6.59
CA ALA A 317 -1.78 -3.74 6.49
C ALA A 317 -2.14 -2.26 6.77
N SER A 318 -3.38 -1.87 6.51
CA SER A 318 -3.87 -0.52 6.81
C SER A 318 -4.28 -0.33 8.28
N THR A 319 -4.78 -1.38 8.94
CA THR A 319 -5.33 -1.31 10.31
C THR A 319 -4.39 -1.82 11.39
N ASN A 320 -3.44 -2.67 11.04
CA ASN A 320 -2.51 -3.25 12.00
C ASN A 320 -1.57 -2.18 12.57
N PRO A 321 -1.23 -2.28 13.87
CA PRO A 321 -0.18 -1.47 14.48
C PRO A 321 1.11 -1.51 13.66
N ARG A 322 1.71 -0.35 13.51
CA ARG A 322 3.00 -0.22 12.85
C ARG A 322 4.14 -0.52 13.83
N MET A 323 5.21 -1.08 13.30
CA MET A 323 6.46 -1.31 14.00
C MET A 323 7.59 -0.53 13.35
N ALA A 324 8.46 0.03 14.19
CA ALA A 324 9.65 0.74 13.75
C ALA A 324 10.75 -0.27 13.40
N VAL A 325 11.33 -0.11 12.22
CA VAL A 325 12.38 -0.96 11.68
C VAL A 325 13.47 -0.08 11.09
N GLN A 326 14.73 -0.51 11.16
CA GLN A 326 15.82 0.23 10.54
C GLN A 326 15.73 0.15 9.02
N GLY A 327 15.77 1.29 8.35
CA GLY A 327 15.63 1.42 6.92
C GLY A 327 16.02 2.80 6.42
N ARG A 328 15.43 3.20 5.28
CA ARG A 328 15.57 4.54 4.72
C ARG A 328 14.19 5.20 4.68
N PRO A 329 13.86 6.10 5.61
CA PRO A 329 12.54 6.72 5.61
C PRO A 329 12.34 7.58 4.36
N PRO A 330 11.13 7.53 3.76
CA PRO A 330 10.75 8.49 2.74
C PRO A 330 10.80 9.91 3.31
N ALA A 331 11.35 10.84 2.54
CA ALA A 331 11.38 12.26 2.85
C ALA A 331 10.77 13.03 1.68
N GLN A 332 10.06 14.10 2.01
CA GLN A 332 9.44 14.96 1.02
C GLN A 332 10.47 15.96 0.49
N GLY A 333 10.66 15.93 -0.82
CA GLY A 333 11.36 16.96 -1.57
C GLY A 333 10.54 18.24 -1.63
N VAL A 334 11.26 19.36 -1.67
CA VAL A 334 10.67 20.66 -1.92
C VAL A 334 11.09 21.08 -3.31
N ARG A 335 10.12 21.33 -4.19
CA ARG A 335 10.39 21.93 -5.49
C ARG A 335 10.16 23.43 -5.38
N LEU A 336 11.07 24.17 -6.00
CA LEU A 336 10.91 25.61 -6.18
C LEU A 336 10.03 25.81 -7.40
N GLU A 337 8.77 26.12 -7.17
CA GLU A 337 7.84 26.47 -8.24
C GLU A 337 7.79 27.99 -8.42
N LEU A 338 7.93 28.44 -9.67
CA LEU A 338 7.67 29.83 -10.02
C LEU A 338 6.17 30.03 -10.13
N GLN A 339 5.59 30.69 -9.12
CA GLN A 339 4.15 31.00 -9.10
C GLN A 339 3.73 31.86 -10.30
N SER A 340 4.62 32.73 -10.77
CA SER A 340 4.42 33.53 -11.99
C SER A 340 5.73 33.76 -12.73
N PRO A 341 6.03 32.96 -13.79
CA PRO A 341 7.24 33.16 -14.59
C PRO A 341 7.25 34.52 -15.28
N VAL A 342 6.07 35.06 -15.59
CA VAL A 342 5.91 36.40 -16.18
C VAL A 342 6.28 37.48 -15.18
N ALA A 343 5.75 37.45 -13.95
CA ALA A 343 6.11 38.43 -12.93
C ALA A 343 7.60 38.42 -12.63
N PHE A 344 8.19 37.22 -12.52
CA PHE A 344 9.64 37.06 -12.36
C PHE A 344 10.44 37.71 -13.50
N ALA A 345 10.08 37.43 -14.76
CA ALA A 345 10.74 38.01 -15.92
C ALA A 345 10.60 39.55 -15.96
N VAL A 346 9.42 40.08 -15.63
CA VAL A 346 9.17 41.53 -15.55
C VAL A 346 10.05 42.17 -14.50
N ILE A 347 10.14 41.60 -13.30
CA ILE A 347 10.95 42.16 -12.22
C ILE A 347 12.44 42.15 -12.59
N ILE A 348 12.96 41.05 -13.14
CA ILE A 348 14.34 40.99 -13.64
C ILE A 348 14.56 42.05 -14.73
N GLY A 349 13.63 42.19 -15.66
CA GLY A 349 13.69 43.19 -16.72
C GLY A 349 13.75 44.62 -16.18
N VAL A 350 12.91 44.96 -15.19
CA VAL A 350 12.89 46.28 -14.54
C VAL A 350 14.19 46.55 -13.79
N VAL A 351 14.70 45.59 -13.03
CA VAL A 351 15.96 45.75 -12.28
C VAL A 351 17.14 45.94 -13.22
N ALA A 352 17.26 45.11 -14.27
CA ALA A 352 18.31 45.23 -15.27
C ALA A 352 18.22 46.57 -16.03
N GLY A 353 17.01 46.99 -16.40
CA GLY A 353 16.76 48.27 -17.04
C GLY A 353 17.15 49.46 -16.16
N LEU A 354 16.79 49.44 -14.88
CA LEU A 354 17.14 50.50 -13.93
C LEU A 354 18.66 50.56 -13.69
N GLN A 355 19.34 49.43 -13.57
CA GLN A 355 20.79 49.36 -13.42
C GLN A 355 21.51 49.93 -14.65
N LEU A 356 21.05 49.58 -15.85
CA LEU A 356 21.58 50.10 -17.10
C LEU A 356 21.37 51.62 -17.22
N LEU A 357 20.20 52.13 -16.80
CA LEU A 357 19.93 53.56 -16.78
C LEU A 357 20.87 54.30 -15.81
N LEU A 358 21.07 53.76 -14.61
CA LEU A 358 21.98 54.36 -13.62
C LEU A 358 23.44 54.36 -14.08
N THR A 359 23.92 53.31 -14.76
CA THR A 359 25.28 53.27 -15.30
C THR A 359 25.47 54.26 -16.44
N LEU A 360 24.47 54.43 -17.31
CA LEU A 360 24.49 55.47 -18.35
C LEU A 360 24.54 56.88 -17.75
N VAL A 361 23.71 57.17 -16.74
CA VAL A 361 23.72 58.47 -16.04
C VAL A 361 25.08 58.72 -15.39
N ALA A 362 25.65 57.73 -14.71
CA ALA A 362 26.97 57.84 -14.10
C ALA A 362 28.06 58.11 -15.15
N ALA A 363 28.04 57.40 -16.29
CA ALA A 363 28.98 57.62 -17.39
C ALA A 363 28.87 59.03 -17.98
N MET A 364 27.65 59.54 -18.16
CA MET A 364 27.41 60.92 -18.60
C MET A 364 27.93 61.95 -17.60
N LEU A 365 27.71 61.73 -16.30
CA LEU A 365 28.18 62.62 -15.24
C LEU A 365 29.72 62.64 -15.17
N VAL A 366 30.38 61.48 -15.26
CA VAL A 366 31.85 61.40 -15.30
C VAL A 366 32.41 62.15 -16.50
N GLY A 367 31.77 62.07 -17.67
CA GLY A 367 32.16 62.85 -18.85
C GLY A 367 31.98 64.36 -18.71
N ARG A 368 31.15 64.83 -17.76
CA ARG A 368 30.91 66.25 -17.49
C ARG A 368 31.79 66.83 -16.38
N VAL A 369 32.46 66.00 -15.59
CA VAL A 369 33.40 66.46 -14.57
C VAL A 369 34.66 66.96 -15.29
N HIS A 370 34.76 68.28 -15.43
CA HIS A 370 35.97 68.95 -15.87
C HIS A 370 36.96 68.88 -14.71
N VAL A 371 38.00 68.07 -14.84
CA VAL A 371 39.07 68.00 -13.84
C VAL A 371 39.91 69.28 -14.00
N PRO A 372 39.99 70.16 -12.98
CA PRO A 372 40.86 71.33 -13.02
C PRO A 372 42.31 70.89 -13.26
N GLY A 373 43.05 71.61 -14.10
CA GLY A 373 44.34 71.21 -14.70
C GLY A 373 45.54 71.03 -13.76
N ASP A 374 45.33 70.76 -12.47
CA ASP A 374 46.37 70.80 -11.45
C ASP A 374 46.78 69.38 -10.96
N TRP A 375 46.34 68.32 -11.65
CA TRP A 375 46.52 66.92 -11.23
C TRP A 375 47.80 66.24 -11.76
N GLU A 376 48.77 67.00 -12.28
CA GLU A 376 50.05 66.45 -12.78
C GLU A 376 50.84 65.63 -11.72
N TRP A 377 50.52 65.75 -10.43
CA TRP A 377 51.13 64.97 -9.34
C TRP A 377 50.34 63.70 -8.94
N MET A 378 49.09 63.51 -9.40
CA MET A 378 48.37 62.24 -9.22
C MET A 378 48.77 61.27 -10.34
N ASN A 379 50.00 60.77 -10.18
CA ASN A 379 50.66 59.79 -11.01
C ASN A 379 49.69 58.67 -11.45
N LYS A 380 49.60 58.40 -12.76
CA LYS A 380 48.77 57.33 -13.34
C LYS A 380 49.01 55.98 -12.66
N ASP A 381 50.20 55.77 -12.10
CA ASP A 381 50.57 54.59 -11.32
C ASP A 381 49.86 54.49 -9.95
N ALA A 382 49.57 55.61 -9.29
CA ALA A 382 48.84 55.61 -8.02
C ALA A 382 47.36 55.24 -8.22
N LEU A 383 46.76 55.73 -9.31
CA LEU A 383 45.39 55.40 -9.68
C LEU A 383 45.27 53.95 -10.19
N LYS A 384 46.26 53.46 -10.95
CA LYS A 384 46.35 52.03 -11.32
C LYS A 384 46.48 51.13 -10.10
N ARG A 385 47.28 51.52 -9.10
CA ARG A 385 47.43 50.77 -7.84
C ARG A 385 46.18 50.80 -6.98
N LEU A 386 45.47 51.93 -6.88
CA LEU A 386 44.19 52.03 -6.16
C LEU A 386 43.09 51.23 -6.85
N TYR A 387 43.01 51.29 -8.19
CA TYR A 387 42.02 50.54 -8.96
C TYR A 387 42.31 49.03 -8.93
N SER A 388 43.59 48.62 -9.01
CA SER A 388 43.95 47.21 -8.84
C SER A 388 43.67 46.73 -7.41
N HIS A 389 43.92 47.56 -6.38
CA HIS A 389 43.59 47.20 -5.00
C HIS A 389 42.09 47.08 -4.77
N LEU A 390 41.26 47.98 -5.32
CA LEU A 390 39.80 47.93 -5.19
C LEU A 390 39.20 46.76 -5.95
N ILE A 391 39.72 46.41 -7.14
CA ILE A 391 39.31 45.20 -7.84
C ILE A 391 39.70 43.96 -7.04
N HIS A 392 40.93 43.89 -6.52
CA HIS A 392 41.38 42.73 -5.74
C HIS A 392 40.62 42.58 -4.42
N GLN A 393 40.29 43.68 -3.75
CA GLN A 393 39.49 43.68 -2.52
C GLN A 393 38.02 43.30 -2.78
N ARG A 394 37.47 43.66 -3.95
CA ARG A 394 36.13 43.25 -4.35
C ARG A 394 36.07 41.77 -4.76
N TYR A 395 37.10 41.24 -5.40
CA TYR A 395 37.24 39.80 -5.67
C TYR A 395 37.44 39.00 -4.37
N HIS A 396 38.32 39.45 -3.47
CA HIS A 396 38.54 38.79 -2.18
C HIS A 396 37.29 38.80 -1.29
N ASN A 397 36.50 39.88 -1.28
CA ASN A 397 35.24 39.91 -0.53
C ASN A 397 34.14 39.06 -1.21
N PHE A 398 34.22 38.83 -2.52
CA PHE A 398 33.30 37.95 -3.23
C PHE A 398 33.65 36.47 -2.99
N ASP A 399 34.93 36.11 -2.97
CA ASP A 399 35.39 34.76 -2.63
C ASP A 399 35.09 34.40 -1.17
N VAL A 400 35.29 35.32 -0.22
CA VAL A 400 34.93 35.11 1.20
C VAL A 400 33.42 34.97 1.40
N ALA A 401 32.62 35.74 0.64
CA ALA A 401 31.16 35.60 0.67
C ALA A 401 30.67 34.29 0.02
N LEU A 402 31.37 33.80 -1.00
CA LEU A 402 31.11 32.49 -1.61
C LEU A 402 31.50 31.35 -0.67
N GLU A 403 32.65 31.40 -0.01
CA GLU A 403 33.06 30.38 0.97
C GLU A 403 32.10 30.32 2.18
N GLN A 404 31.60 31.47 2.65
CA GLN A 404 30.57 31.48 3.71
C GLN A 404 29.25 30.83 3.25
N LEU A 405 28.82 31.10 2.01
CA LEU A 405 27.63 30.49 1.42
C LEU A 405 27.76 28.97 1.19
N TRP A 406 28.98 28.46 0.95
CA TRP A 406 29.24 27.03 0.83
C TRP A 406 29.45 26.32 2.19
N SER A 407 29.71 27.07 3.27
CA SER A 407 29.88 26.49 4.63
C SER A 407 28.57 26.38 5.43
N GLU A 408 27.51 27.07 5.00
CA GLU A 408 26.19 27.10 5.65
C GLU A 408 25.13 26.23 4.93
N THR A 409 25.51 25.55 3.84
CA THR A 409 24.75 24.47 3.19
C THR A 409 25.44 23.14 3.42
#